data_AF-A0A520TWV4-F1
#
_entry.id   AF-A0A520TWV4-F1
#
_cell.length_a   1.000
_cell.length_b   1.000
_cell.length_c   1.000
_cell.angle_alpha   90.00
_cell.angle_beta   90.00
_cell.angle_gamma   90.00
#
_symmetry.space_group_name_H-M   'P 1'
#
loop_
_entity.id
_entity.type
_entity.pdbx_description
1 polymer ?
#
loop_
_entity_poly.entity_id
_entity_poly.type
_entity_poly.pdbx_seq_one_letter_code
_entity_poly.pdbx_strand_id
1 'polypeptide(L)'
;MQTLSNFKNILAIETSGLFCSVALRSGEEIKYNFTEKENEHGLVILDFIDDLLKRFNLEKNELDLIAVSNGPGSFTGLRVGCSVAQALAFANDIPLIPLSSLAVLAHQAHSKFDMKNIFVITNAHMKELYIGSYQFENEQIKILEKECLISQEDLSNYVDINSTETLYVGNGITFLENIVDKNAYKNIFSHASNMFKLIDLAIEQKSYVAAEEVSPNYLSGEEQWQKAK
;
A
#
# COMPACT_ATOMS: atom_id res chain seq x y z
N MET A 1 -10.58 19.19 -17.60
CA MET A 1 -10.16 17.80 -17.85
C MET A 1 -8.99 17.79 -18.82
N GLN A 2 -7.78 18.00 -18.30
CA GLN A 2 -6.47 17.97 -18.95
C GLN A 2 -5.50 18.17 -17.78
N THR A 3 -4.74 17.19 -17.31
CA THR A 3 -3.66 16.49 -18.01
C THR A 3 -3.43 15.16 -17.27
N LEU A 4 -3.92 14.04 -17.79
CA LEU A 4 -3.36 12.75 -17.38
C LEU A 4 -1.99 12.66 -18.04
N SER A 5 -0.94 12.50 -17.24
CA SER A 5 0.42 12.23 -17.70
C SER A 5 0.44 11.13 -18.77
N ASN A 6 1.41 11.17 -19.69
CA ASN A 6 1.63 10.15 -20.71
C ASN A 6 2.06 8.75 -20.19
N PHE A 7 2.06 8.50 -18.87
CA PHE A 7 2.43 7.20 -18.30
C PHE A 7 1.41 6.13 -18.71
N LYS A 8 1.76 5.28 -19.68
CA LYS A 8 0.93 4.19 -20.19
C LYS A 8 1.26 2.88 -19.50
N ASN A 9 2.54 2.62 -19.31
CA ASN A 9 3.11 1.36 -18.84
C ASN A 9 3.60 1.56 -17.40
N ILE A 10 2.77 1.17 -16.42
CA ILE A 10 3.01 1.45 -15.01
C ILE A 10 3.07 0.15 -14.22
N LEU A 11 4.23 -0.10 -13.61
CA LEU A 11 4.46 -1.22 -12.73
C LEU A 11 4.14 -0.84 -11.28
N ALA A 12 3.41 -1.68 -10.56
CA ALA A 12 3.09 -1.52 -9.15
C ALA A 12 3.62 -2.72 -8.35
N ILE A 13 4.38 -2.45 -7.29
CA ILE A 13 5.06 -3.46 -6.47
C ILE A 13 4.56 -3.34 -5.02
N GLU A 14 3.95 -4.40 -4.52
CA GLU A 14 3.48 -4.50 -3.14
C GLU A 14 4.13 -5.71 -2.45
N THR A 15 5.01 -5.41 -1.50
CA THR A 15 5.81 -6.38 -0.73
C THR A 15 5.86 -6.04 0.76
N SER A 16 5.10 -5.03 1.21
CA SER A 16 5.09 -4.58 2.59
C SER A 16 4.35 -5.54 3.53
N GLY A 17 3.40 -6.31 3.01
CA GLY A 17 2.61 -7.28 3.77
C GLY A 17 3.22 -8.68 3.86
N LEU A 18 2.39 -9.65 4.25
CA LEU A 18 2.77 -11.07 4.31
C LEU A 18 3.05 -11.67 2.93
N PHE A 19 2.33 -11.18 1.92
CA PHE A 19 2.33 -11.70 0.56
C PHE A 19 3.05 -10.75 -0.39
N CYS A 20 3.53 -11.30 -1.50
CA CYS A 20 4.07 -10.53 -2.60
C CYS A 20 3.02 -10.43 -3.71
N SER A 21 2.82 -9.23 -4.22
CA SER A 21 2.04 -8.99 -5.43
C SER A 21 2.68 -7.93 -6.30
N VAL A 22 2.54 -8.10 -7.61
CA VAL A 22 2.99 -7.15 -8.63
C VAL A 22 1.85 -6.98 -9.62
N ALA A 23 1.63 -5.75 -10.06
CA ALA A 23 0.66 -5.45 -11.11
C ALA A 23 1.29 -4.56 -12.19
N LEU A 24 0.83 -4.71 -13.42
CA LEU A 24 1.25 -3.88 -14.55
C LEU A 24 -0.01 -3.36 -15.26
N ARG A 25 -0.09 -2.04 -15.39
CA ARG A 25 -1.07 -1.36 -16.24
C ARG A 25 -0.40 -0.98 -17.55
N SER A 26 -1.05 -1.31 -18.66
CA SER A 26 -0.65 -0.88 -20.01
C SER A 26 -1.88 -0.32 -20.73
N GLY A 27 -1.97 1.01 -20.80
CA GLY A 27 -3.19 1.68 -21.25
C GLY A 27 -4.34 1.45 -20.26
N GLU A 28 -5.45 0.86 -20.72
CA GLU A 28 -6.62 0.57 -19.88
C GLU A 28 -6.57 -0.82 -19.22
N GLU A 29 -5.67 -1.70 -19.67
CA GLU A 29 -5.59 -3.08 -19.18
C GLU A 29 -4.66 -3.18 -17.97
N ILE A 30 -5.12 -3.88 -16.93
CA ILE A 30 -4.34 -4.19 -15.72
C ILE A 30 -4.23 -5.71 -15.60
N LYS A 31 -3.00 -6.22 -15.47
CA LYS A 31 -2.73 -7.61 -15.08
C LYS A 31 -1.92 -7.63 -13.79
N TYR A 32 -2.02 -8.71 -13.04
CA TYR A 32 -1.25 -8.88 -11.81
C TYR A 32 -0.82 -10.34 -11.61
N ASN A 33 0.17 -10.51 -10.75
CA ASN A 33 0.61 -11.78 -10.16
C ASN A 33 0.69 -11.61 -8.66
N PHE A 34 0.33 -12.66 -7.91
CA PHE A 34 0.45 -12.68 -6.47
C PHE A 34 0.71 -14.10 -5.97
N THR A 35 1.23 -14.20 -4.74
CA THR A 35 1.38 -15.48 -4.04
C THR A 35 0.57 -15.47 -2.74
N GLU A 36 0.00 -16.62 -2.39
CA GLU A 36 -0.61 -16.84 -1.07
C GLU A 36 0.39 -17.43 -0.06
N LYS A 37 1.65 -17.63 -0.47
CA LYS A 37 2.71 -18.08 0.41
C LYS A 37 3.39 -16.91 1.08
N GLU A 38 3.43 -16.96 2.40
CA GLU A 38 4.03 -15.91 3.21
C GLU A 38 5.55 -15.88 3.03
N ASN A 39 6.14 -14.68 3.08
CA ASN A 39 7.60 -14.46 3.12
C ASN A 39 8.39 -14.94 1.89
N GLU A 40 7.74 -15.18 0.76
CA GLU A 40 8.41 -15.55 -0.51
C GLU A 40 8.77 -14.33 -1.40
N HIS A 41 8.74 -13.10 -0.87
CA HIS A 41 8.87 -11.86 -1.65
C HIS A 41 10.07 -11.87 -2.62
N GLY A 42 11.26 -12.18 -2.11
CA GLY A 42 12.48 -12.22 -2.91
C GLY A 42 12.55 -13.40 -3.90
N LEU A 43 11.76 -14.44 -3.69
CA LEU A 43 11.74 -15.62 -4.56
C LEU A 43 10.90 -15.40 -5.81
N VAL A 44 9.79 -14.65 -5.70
CA VAL A 44 8.78 -14.56 -6.77
C VAL A 44 8.75 -13.22 -7.50
N ILE A 45 9.25 -12.13 -6.89
CA ILE A 45 9.04 -10.77 -7.41
C ILE A 45 9.58 -10.57 -8.84
N LEU A 46 10.77 -11.06 -9.14
CA LEU A 46 11.38 -10.87 -10.47
C LEU A 46 10.66 -11.71 -11.54
N ASP A 47 10.28 -12.95 -11.20
CA ASP A 47 9.51 -13.82 -12.08
C ASP A 47 8.12 -13.22 -12.37
N PHE A 48 7.49 -12.62 -11.36
CA PHE A 48 6.20 -11.94 -11.52
C PHE A 48 6.28 -10.74 -12.45
N ILE A 49 7.34 -9.92 -12.32
CA ILE A 49 7.58 -8.77 -13.21
C ILE A 49 7.84 -9.24 -14.63
N ASP A 50 8.72 -10.23 -14.82
CA ASP A 50 9.08 -10.77 -16.13
C ASP A 50 7.87 -11.39 -16.87
N ASP A 51 7.06 -12.16 -16.16
CA ASP A 51 5.81 -12.72 -16.70
C ASP A 51 4.80 -11.63 -17.10
N LEU A 52 4.64 -10.57 -16.29
CA LEU A 52 3.76 -9.46 -16.62
C LEU A 52 4.22 -8.71 -17.87
N LEU A 53 5.51 -8.38 -17.96
CA LEU A 53 6.11 -7.75 -19.14
C LEU A 53 5.88 -8.59 -20.40
N LYS A 54 6.11 -9.91 -20.33
CA LYS A 54 5.82 -10.84 -21.44
C LYS A 54 4.35 -10.85 -21.83
N ARG A 55 3.42 -10.85 -20.87
CA ARG A 55 1.97 -10.82 -21.13
C ARG A 55 1.46 -9.53 -21.77
N PHE A 56 2.23 -8.45 -21.69
CA PHE A 56 1.96 -7.20 -22.40
C PHE A 56 2.86 -7.00 -23.63
N ASN A 57 3.77 -7.93 -23.92
CA ASN A 57 4.81 -7.80 -24.94
C ASN A 57 5.61 -6.50 -24.79
N LEU A 58 6.07 -6.25 -23.56
CA LEU A 58 6.87 -5.08 -23.19
C LEU A 58 8.28 -5.49 -22.76
N GLU A 59 9.24 -4.64 -23.05
CA GLU A 59 10.58 -4.64 -22.47
C GLU A 59 10.64 -3.74 -21.23
N LYS A 60 11.70 -3.91 -20.41
CA LYS A 60 11.86 -3.17 -19.14
C LYS A 60 12.01 -1.65 -19.33
N ASN A 61 12.61 -1.25 -20.44
CA ASN A 61 12.81 0.16 -20.83
C ASN A 61 11.56 0.80 -21.42
N GLU A 62 10.48 0.04 -21.62
CA GLU A 62 9.17 0.55 -22.05
C GLU A 62 8.26 0.85 -20.86
N LEU A 63 8.70 0.58 -19.63
CA LEU A 63 8.00 1.05 -18.43
C LEU A 63 8.19 2.56 -18.30
N ASP A 64 7.09 3.28 -18.09
CA ASP A 64 7.13 4.75 -17.96
C ASP A 64 7.19 5.21 -16.49
N LEU A 65 6.74 4.36 -15.56
CA LEU A 65 6.64 4.67 -14.13
C LEU A 65 6.65 3.37 -13.30
N ILE A 66 7.27 3.39 -12.13
CA ILE A 66 7.15 2.29 -11.15
C ILE A 66 6.64 2.85 -9.82
N ALA A 67 5.58 2.27 -9.29
CA ALA A 67 5.08 2.53 -7.95
C ALA A 67 5.47 1.38 -7.01
N VAL A 68 5.85 1.70 -5.78
CA VAL A 68 6.24 0.70 -4.79
C VAL A 68 5.70 1.08 -3.42
N SER A 69 5.13 0.11 -2.71
CA SER A 69 4.78 0.31 -1.31
C SER A 69 6.06 0.41 -0.48
N ASN A 70 6.36 1.60 0.04
CA ASN A 70 7.61 1.84 0.76
C ASN A 70 7.46 1.74 2.29
N GLY A 71 6.24 1.59 2.81
CA GLY A 71 6.02 1.30 4.23
C GLY A 71 4.74 1.95 4.76
N PRO A 72 4.43 1.73 6.04
CA PRO A 72 5.10 0.79 6.97
C PRO A 72 4.88 -0.69 6.62
N GLY A 73 5.54 -1.64 7.30
CA GLY A 73 5.32 -3.07 7.08
C GLY A 73 6.56 -3.95 7.31
N SER A 74 6.59 -5.10 6.62
CA SER A 74 7.66 -6.11 6.68
C SER A 74 9.03 -5.51 6.37
N PHE A 75 9.92 -5.53 7.35
CA PHE A 75 11.29 -5.02 7.22
C PHE A 75 12.06 -5.63 6.04
N THR A 76 11.91 -6.93 5.82
CA THR A 76 12.53 -7.65 4.70
C THR A 76 11.80 -7.34 3.40
N GLY A 77 10.47 -7.41 3.41
CA GLY A 77 9.65 -7.21 2.22
C GLY A 77 9.83 -5.81 1.62
N LEU A 78 9.79 -4.77 2.46
CA LEU A 78 10.01 -3.38 2.04
C LEU A 78 11.38 -3.18 1.38
N ARG A 79 12.45 -3.79 1.91
CA ARG A 79 13.76 -3.70 1.27
C ARG A 79 13.79 -4.39 -0.08
N VAL A 80 13.21 -5.60 -0.18
CA VAL A 80 13.13 -6.32 -1.45
C VAL A 80 12.39 -5.47 -2.49
N GLY A 81 11.21 -4.98 -2.16
CA GLY A 81 10.40 -4.16 -3.07
C GLY A 81 11.11 -2.87 -3.47
N CYS A 82 11.57 -2.07 -2.51
CA CYS A 82 12.28 -0.83 -2.79
C CYS A 82 13.55 -1.08 -3.60
N SER A 83 14.39 -2.04 -3.25
CA SER A 83 15.62 -2.32 -4.00
C SER A 83 15.36 -2.78 -5.43
N VAL A 84 14.33 -3.61 -5.68
CA VAL A 84 13.95 -4.02 -7.03
C VAL A 84 13.41 -2.83 -7.83
N ALA A 85 12.54 -2.02 -7.24
CA ALA A 85 12.00 -0.82 -7.87
C ALA A 85 13.13 0.17 -8.24
N GLN A 86 14.04 0.44 -7.30
CA GLN A 86 15.19 1.31 -7.53
C GLN A 86 16.11 0.78 -8.62
N ALA A 87 16.45 -0.51 -8.60
CA ALA A 87 17.34 -1.10 -9.61
C ALA A 87 16.73 -1.02 -11.02
N LEU A 88 15.44 -1.32 -11.16
CA LEU A 88 14.73 -1.21 -12.44
C LEU A 88 14.63 0.25 -12.90
N ALA A 89 14.28 1.16 -11.98
CA ALA A 89 14.16 2.57 -12.28
C ALA A 89 15.48 3.20 -12.69
N PHE A 90 16.54 2.98 -11.91
CA PHE A 90 17.88 3.50 -12.17
C PHE A 90 18.43 3.00 -13.51
N ALA A 91 18.23 1.72 -13.84
CA ALA A 91 18.73 1.15 -15.09
C ALA A 91 18.05 1.70 -16.35
N ASN A 92 16.86 2.29 -16.22
CA ASN A 92 16.01 2.72 -17.35
C ASN A 92 15.59 4.19 -17.29
N ASP A 93 16.11 4.97 -16.34
CA ASP A 93 15.74 6.38 -16.11
C ASP A 93 14.23 6.60 -15.87
N ILE A 94 13.62 5.71 -15.07
CA ILE A 94 12.18 5.71 -14.80
C ILE A 94 11.89 6.38 -13.44
N PRO A 95 10.94 7.32 -13.35
CA PRO A 95 10.52 7.90 -12.07
C PRO A 95 9.81 6.88 -11.17
N LEU A 96 9.88 7.09 -9.85
CA LEU A 96 9.24 6.25 -8.84
C LEU A 96 8.12 6.96 -8.09
N ILE A 97 7.09 6.21 -7.67
CA ILE A 97 6.08 6.66 -6.70
C ILE A 97 6.14 5.77 -5.45
N PRO A 98 6.63 6.27 -4.32
CA PRO A 98 6.47 5.59 -3.04
C PRO A 98 5.02 5.72 -2.56
N LEU A 99 4.41 4.61 -2.18
CA LEU A 99 3.05 4.59 -1.62
C LEU A 99 3.06 4.01 -0.21
N SER A 100 2.17 4.55 0.64
CA SER A 100 1.90 3.96 1.95
C SER A 100 1.18 2.62 1.78
N SER A 101 1.69 1.59 2.45
CA SER A 101 1.04 0.27 2.49
C SER A 101 -0.33 0.30 3.16
N LEU A 102 -0.49 1.17 4.16
CA LEU A 102 -1.74 1.35 4.90
C LEU A 102 -2.76 2.08 4.02
N ALA A 103 -2.33 3.07 3.24
CA ALA A 103 -3.19 3.73 2.26
C ALA A 103 -3.66 2.75 1.16
N VAL A 104 -2.77 1.86 0.69
CA VAL A 104 -3.13 0.80 -0.27
C VAL A 104 -4.17 -0.14 0.32
N LEU A 105 -3.99 -0.58 1.58
CA LEU A 105 -4.96 -1.43 2.27
C LEU A 105 -6.30 -0.73 2.49
N ALA A 106 -6.27 0.55 2.87
CA ALA A 106 -7.46 1.38 3.03
C ALA A 106 -8.25 1.51 1.72
N HIS A 107 -7.55 1.79 0.61
CA HIS A 107 -8.17 1.87 -0.71
C HIS A 107 -8.79 0.54 -1.12
N GLN A 108 -8.09 -0.57 -0.94
CA GLN A 108 -8.61 -1.91 -1.22
C GLN A 108 -9.88 -2.22 -0.40
N ALA A 109 -9.90 -1.83 0.87
CA ALA A 109 -11.05 -2.00 1.73
C ALA A 109 -12.23 -1.12 1.27
N HIS A 110 -11.98 0.14 0.94
CA HIS A 110 -12.98 1.04 0.39
C HIS A 110 -13.60 0.46 -0.90
N SER A 111 -12.78 0.04 -1.86
CA SER A 111 -13.26 -0.56 -3.11
C SER A 111 -14.07 -1.84 -2.91
N LYS A 112 -13.79 -2.61 -1.85
CA LYS A 112 -14.46 -3.88 -1.56
C LYS A 112 -15.79 -3.70 -0.81
N PHE A 113 -15.85 -2.76 0.12
CA PHE A 113 -16.98 -2.64 1.06
C PHE A 113 -17.79 -1.35 0.92
N ASP A 114 -17.35 -0.41 0.06
CA ASP A 114 -17.99 0.90 -0.15
C ASP A 114 -18.13 1.73 1.15
N MET A 115 -17.22 1.50 2.10
CA MET A 115 -17.16 2.24 3.36
C MET A 115 -16.28 3.48 3.19
N LYS A 116 -16.73 4.62 3.70
CA LYS A 116 -16.00 5.89 3.57
C LYS A 116 -14.92 6.07 4.62
N ASN A 117 -15.18 5.67 5.86
CA ASN A 117 -14.20 5.78 6.94
C ASN A 117 -13.53 4.42 7.12
N ILE A 118 -12.22 4.36 6.88
CA ILE A 118 -11.43 3.15 6.97
C ILE A 118 -10.32 3.37 8.01
N PHE A 119 -10.24 2.47 8.98
CA PHE A 119 -9.18 2.44 9.96
C PHE A 119 -8.33 1.19 9.75
N VAL A 120 -7.05 1.38 9.45
CA VAL A 120 -6.13 0.28 9.16
C VAL A 120 -5.32 -0.03 10.40
N ILE A 121 -5.20 -1.33 10.74
CA ILE A 121 -4.43 -1.83 11.88
C ILE A 121 -3.58 -3.01 11.38
N THR A 122 -2.28 -2.83 11.32
CA THR A 122 -1.35 -3.90 10.90
C THR A 122 -0.33 -4.21 11.99
N ASN A 123 0.02 -5.48 12.11
CA ASN A 123 0.98 -5.95 13.10
C ASN A 123 2.40 -5.48 12.73
N ALA A 124 3.04 -4.71 13.63
CA ALA A 124 4.42 -4.24 13.47
C ALA A 124 5.45 -5.18 14.13
N HIS A 125 5.01 -6.31 14.69
CA HIS A 125 5.75 -7.20 15.59
C HIS A 125 6.08 -6.50 16.93
N MET A 126 6.83 -7.18 17.81
CA MET A 126 7.31 -6.66 19.10
C MET A 126 6.24 -5.96 20.00
N LYS A 127 4.99 -6.42 19.95
CA LYS A 127 3.83 -5.82 20.63
C LYS A 127 3.47 -4.41 20.17
N GLU A 128 3.76 -4.10 18.92
CA GLU A 128 3.45 -2.82 18.30
C GLU A 128 2.55 -3.00 17.08
N LEU A 129 1.89 -1.92 16.68
CA LEU A 129 0.95 -1.87 15.57
C LEU A 129 1.18 -0.60 14.75
N TYR A 130 1.15 -0.74 13.43
CA TYR A 130 0.99 0.42 12.56
C TYR A 130 -0.50 0.70 12.38
N ILE A 131 -0.89 1.95 12.61
CA ILE A 131 -2.27 2.40 12.46
C ILE A 131 -2.36 3.58 11.50
N GLY A 132 -3.49 3.67 10.81
CA GLY A 132 -3.80 4.77 9.91
C GLY A 132 -5.31 4.98 9.78
N SER A 133 -5.74 6.23 9.71
CA SER A 133 -7.15 6.61 9.58
C SER A 133 -7.38 7.36 8.27
N TYR A 134 -8.30 6.85 7.46
CA TYR A 134 -8.55 7.33 6.10
C TYR A 134 -10.04 7.60 5.91
N GLN A 135 -10.33 8.63 5.13
CA GLN A 135 -11.68 8.96 4.68
C GLN A 135 -11.71 9.07 3.17
N PHE A 136 -12.74 8.51 2.55
CA PHE A 136 -12.98 8.58 1.12
C PHE A 136 -14.13 9.53 0.80
N GLU A 137 -13.83 10.59 0.03
CA GLU A 137 -14.80 11.56 -0.46
C GLU A 137 -14.58 11.81 -1.96
N ASN A 138 -15.61 11.66 -2.79
CA ASN A 138 -15.52 11.85 -4.25
C ASN A 138 -14.35 11.10 -4.90
N GLU A 139 -14.13 9.84 -4.49
CA GLU A 139 -13.01 8.98 -4.91
C GLU A 139 -11.61 9.47 -4.52
N GLN A 140 -11.50 10.54 -3.73
CA GLN A 140 -10.25 10.99 -3.14
C GLN A 140 -10.07 10.37 -1.76
N ILE A 141 -8.84 9.91 -1.51
CA ILE A 141 -8.43 9.49 -0.19
C ILE A 141 -7.92 10.70 0.59
N LYS A 142 -8.43 10.87 1.80
CA LYS A 142 -7.95 11.84 2.78
C LYS A 142 -7.36 11.09 3.96
N ILE A 143 -6.09 11.37 4.26
CA ILE A 143 -5.45 10.94 5.50
C ILE A 143 -6.02 11.83 6.61
N LEU A 144 -6.77 11.24 7.54
CA LEU A 144 -7.37 11.98 8.65
C LEU A 144 -6.33 12.32 9.71
N GLU A 145 -5.43 11.38 9.97
CA GLU A 145 -4.36 11.49 10.96
C GLU A 145 -3.10 10.84 10.40
N LYS A 146 -1.94 11.38 10.77
CA LYS A 146 -0.66 10.84 10.31
C LYS A 146 -0.55 9.38 10.78
N GLU A 147 -0.14 8.50 9.88
CA GLU A 147 0.17 7.11 10.21
C GLU A 147 1.17 7.07 11.36
N CYS A 148 1.00 6.15 12.30
CA CYS A 148 1.91 6.04 13.43
C CYS A 148 2.09 4.60 13.90
N LEU A 149 3.12 4.40 14.71
CA LEU A 149 3.39 3.19 15.45
C LEU A 149 2.84 3.35 16.87
N ILE A 150 2.06 2.39 17.35
CA ILE A 150 1.53 2.37 18.72
C ILE A 150 1.84 1.04 19.39
N SER A 151 1.76 1.02 20.73
CA SER A 151 1.75 -0.24 21.46
C SER A 151 0.42 -0.98 21.25
N GLN A 152 0.43 -2.31 21.31
CA GLN A 152 -0.80 -3.11 21.30
C GLN A 152 -1.73 -2.76 22.46
N GLU A 153 -1.17 -2.40 23.61
CA GLU A 153 -1.92 -2.05 24.83
C GLU A 153 -2.70 -0.73 24.66
N ASP A 154 -2.21 0.18 23.81
CA ASP A 154 -2.86 1.46 23.54
C ASP A 154 -3.94 1.37 22.45
N LEU A 155 -4.08 0.25 21.76
CA LEU A 155 -4.96 0.14 20.58
C LEU A 155 -6.42 0.55 20.89
N SER A 156 -6.94 0.19 22.06
CA SER A 156 -8.30 0.57 22.49
C SER A 156 -8.49 2.08 22.62
N ASN A 157 -7.42 2.86 22.74
CA ASN A 157 -7.49 4.32 22.79
C ASN A 157 -7.78 4.95 21.42
N TYR A 158 -7.55 4.21 20.33
CA TYR A 158 -7.67 4.69 18.95
C TYR A 158 -8.89 4.15 18.20
N VAL A 159 -9.56 3.14 18.77
CA VAL A 159 -10.65 2.41 18.12
C VAL A 159 -11.95 2.69 18.87
N ASP A 160 -12.98 3.12 18.14
CA ASP A 160 -14.35 3.09 18.64
C ASP A 160 -15.01 1.78 18.24
N ILE A 161 -15.01 0.82 19.17
CA ILE A 161 -15.58 -0.52 18.96
C ILE A 161 -17.08 -0.52 18.65
N ASN A 162 -17.79 0.57 18.96
CA ASN A 162 -19.23 0.69 18.70
C ASN A 162 -19.53 1.44 17.39
N SER A 163 -18.51 1.94 16.69
CA SER A 163 -18.70 2.69 15.46
C SER A 163 -19.30 1.81 14.36
N THR A 164 -20.46 2.21 13.85
CA THR A 164 -21.09 1.58 12.67
C THR A 164 -20.63 2.21 11.36
N GLU A 165 -19.95 3.35 11.43
CA GLU A 165 -19.54 4.16 10.27
C GLU A 165 -18.08 3.94 9.85
N THR A 166 -17.29 3.25 10.69
CA THR A 166 -15.88 2.96 10.44
C THR A 166 -15.69 1.48 10.16
N LEU A 167 -14.96 1.19 9.09
CA LEU A 167 -14.49 -0.15 8.79
C LEU A 167 -13.06 -0.32 9.30
N TYR A 168 -12.84 -1.34 10.12
CA TYR A 168 -11.51 -1.73 10.60
C TYR A 168 -10.94 -2.83 9.69
N VAL A 169 -9.74 -2.64 9.17
CA VAL A 169 -9.06 -3.65 8.33
C VAL A 169 -7.60 -3.91 8.72
N GLY A 170 -7.14 -5.13 8.48
CA GLY A 170 -5.74 -5.54 8.69
C GLY A 170 -5.56 -6.52 9.84
N ASN A 171 -4.43 -7.24 9.82
CA ASN A 171 -4.19 -8.37 10.72
C ASN A 171 -4.02 -7.96 12.19
N GLY A 172 -3.71 -6.70 12.48
CA GLY A 172 -3.58 -6.16 13.83
C GLY A 172 -4.91 -6.09 14.58
N ILE A 173 -6.04 -6.21 13.89
CA ILE A 173 -7.37 -6.37 14.51
C ILE A 173 -7.42 -7.57 15.46
N THR A 174 -6.58 -8.58 15.25
CA THR A 174 -6.52 -9.76 16.13
C THR A 174 -6.21 -9.40 17.59
N PHE A 175 -5.64 -8.22 17.84
CA PHE A 175 -5.35 -7.71 19.18
C PHE A 175 -6.49 -6.87 19.79
N LEU A 176 -7.60 -6.67 19.08
CA LEU A 176 -8.81 -6.04 19.62
C LEU A 176 -9.70 -7.10 20.30
N GLU A 177 -9.94 -6.91 21.59
CA GLU A 177 -10.98 -7.63 22.30
C GLU A 177 -12.36 -7.00 22.01
N ASN A 178 -13.39 -7.83 21.86
CA ASN A 178 -14.80 -7.39 21.78
C ASN A 178 -15.19 -6.46 20.61
N ILE A 179 -14.42 -6.44 19.51
CA ILE A 179 -14.86 -5.69 18.32
C ILE A 179 -16.15 -6.29 17.74
N VAL A 180 -17.06 -5.44 17.28
CA VAL A 180 -18.27 -5.88 16.58
C VAL A 180 -17.85 -6.51 15.25
N ASP A 181 -18.01 -7.84 15.13
CA ASP A 181 -17.58 -8.65 13.97
C ASP A 181 -18.05 -8.12 12.60
N LYS A 182 -19.09 -7.28 12.54
CA LYS A 182 -19.68 -6.82 11.26
C LYS A 182 -18.79 -5.83 10.48
N ASN A 183 -17.95 -5.06 11.16
CA ASN A 183 -17.15 -3.98 10.55
C ASN A 183 -15.64 -4.19 10.71
N ALA A 184 -15.19 -5.41 10.98
CA ALA A 184 -13.78 -5.72 11.25
C ALA A 184 -13.29 -6.88 10.38
N TYR A 185 -12.27 -6.65 9.55
CA TYR A 185 -11.75 -7.65 8.62
C TYR A 185 -10.23 -7.84 8.75
N LYS A 186 -9.84 -8.90 9.46
CA LYS A 186 -8.43 -9.22 9.73
C LYS A 186 -7.66 -9.88 8.58
N ASN A 187 -8.37 -10.52 7.65
CA ASN A 187 -7.78 -11.29 6.54
C ASN A 187 -7.80 -10.49 5.22
N ILE A 188 -7.42 -9.22 5.29
CA ILE A 188 -7.26 -8.36 4.12
C ILE A 188 -5.85 -7.80 4.16
N PHE A 189 -5.17 -7.94 3.04
CA PHE A 189 -3.77 -7.58 2.87
C PHE A 189 -3.63 -6.69 1.65
N SER A 190 -2.71 -5.73 1.70
CA SER A 190 -2.40 -4.84 0.58
C SER A 190 -2.05 -5.65 -0.67
N HIS A 191 -2.51 -5.20 -1.82
CA HIS A 191 -2.31 -5.89 -3.09
C HIS A 191 -2.04 -4.88 -4.21
N ALA A 192 -1.08 -5.19 -5.08
CA ALA A 192 -0.58 -4.28 -6.11
C ALA A 192 -1.66 -3.80 -7.10
N SER A 193 -2.65 -4.64 -7.41
CA SER A 193 -3.75 -4.26 -8.30
C SER A 193 -4.63 -3.13 -7.74
N ASN A 194 -4.58 -2.88 -6.42
CA ASN A 194 -5.34 -1.81 -5.77
C ASN A 194 -4.55 -0.50 -5.63
N MET A 195 -3.31 -0.44 -6.15
CA MET A 195 -2.47 0.75 -6.07
C MET A 195 -2.86 1.80 -7.12
N PHE A 196 -3.46 1.42 -8.25
CA PHE A 196 -3.57 2.30 -9.42
C PHE A 196 -4.32 3.62 -9.20
N LYS A 197 -5.37 3.64 -8.37
CA LYS A 197 -6.05 4.91 -8.05
C LYS A 197 -5.15 5.85 -7.25
N LEU A 198 -4.36 5.31 -6.33
CA LEU A 198 -3.37 6.09 -5.56
C LEU A 198 -2.23 6.58 -6.46
N ILE A 199 -1.80 5.74 -7.41
CA ILE A 199 -0.84 6.11 -8.45
C ILE A 199 -1.37 7.28 -9.28
N ASP A 200 -2.62 7.21 -9.75
CA ASP A 200 -3.24 8.27 -10.54
C ASP A 200 -3.30 9.60 -9.78
N LEU A 201 -3.68 9.55 -8.50
CA LEU A 201 -3.66 10.74 -7.64
C LEU A 201 -2.25 11.32 -7.46
N ALA A 202 -1.24 10.46 -7.24
CA ALA A 202 0.14 10.88 -7.09
C ALA A 202 0.69 11.48 -8.40
N ILE A 203 0.32 10.94 -9.55
CA ILE A 203 0.64 11.49 -10.88
C ILE A 203 0.03 12.89 -11.05
N GLU A 204 -1.26 13.06 -10.74
CA GLU A 204 -1.96 14.34 -10.85
C GLU A 204 -1.30 15.41 -9.97
N GLN A 205 -0.82 15.01 -8.80
CA GLN A 205 -0.10 15.86 -7.85
C GLN A 205 1.39 16.04 -8.19
N LYS A 206 1.91 15.32 -9.20
CA LYS A 206 3.33 15.25 -9.57
C LYS A 206 4.24 14.80 -8.42
N SER A 207 3.73 13.87 -7.60
CA SER A 207 4.39 13.29 -6.43
C SER A 207 5.20 12.04 -6.80
N TYR A 208 6.04 12.15 -7.82
CA TYR A 208 7.00 11.12 -8.21
C TYR A 208 8.43 11.64 -7.99
N VAL A 209 9.35 10.73 -7.70
CA VAL A 209 10.73 11.02 -7.27
C VAL A 209 11.75 10.26 -8.12
N ALA A 210 13.01 10.66 -8.03
CA ALA A 210 14.11 9.91 -8.65
C ALA A 210 14.34 8.57 -7.94
N ALA A 211 15.03 7.64 -8.62
CA ALA A 211 15.26 6.30 -8.10
C ALA A 211 16.00 6.31 -6.74
N GLU A 212 16.96 7.21 -6.55
CA GLU A 212 17.79 7.29 -5.35
C GLU A 212 17.05 7.84 -4.13
N GLU A 213 15.90 8.48 -4.34
CA GLU A 213 15.10 9.10 -3.27
C GLU A 213 14.15 8.11 -2.59
N VAL A 214 13.85 6.98 -3.23
CA VAL A 214 12.99 5.95 -2.63
C VAL A 214 13.75 5.20 -1.55
N SER A 215 13.18 5.15 -0.35
CA SER A 215 13.67 4.33 0.75
C SER A 215 12.50 3.76 1.54
N PRO A 216 12.71 2.63 2.24
CA PRO A 216 11.72 2.13 3.18
C PRO A 216 11.36 3.18 4.23
N ASN A 217 10.07 3.42 4.41
CA ASN A 217 9.50 4.25 5.46
C ASN A 217 9.30 3.44 6.74
N TYR A 218 10.18 3.65 7.72
CA TYR A 218 10.08 3.06 9.06
C TYR A 218 9.46 4.07 10.02
N LEU A 219 8.26 3.77 10.54
CA LEU A 219 7.67 4.59 11.58
C LEU A 219 8.35 4.27 12.92
N SER A 220 8.87 5.30 13.60
CA SER A 220 9.69 5.16 14.82
C SER A 220 8.92 5.36 16.14
N GLY A 221 7.62 5.66 16.08
CA GLY A 221 6.79 5.95 17.27
C GLY A 221 6.94 7.36 17.85
N GLU A 222 7.84 8.20 17.33
CA GLU A 222 7.94 9.63 17.71
C GLU A 222 6.79 10.49 17.14
N GLU A 223 6.03 9.93 16.21
CA GLU A 223 4.91 10.57 15.53
C GLU A 223 3.67 10.55 16.42
N GLN A 224 3.31 11.70 16.99
CA GLN A 224 2.16 11.80 17.88
C GLN A 224 0.85 11.91 17.10
N TRP A 225 -0.02 10.90 17.23
CA TRP A 225 -1.42 10.98 16.80
C TRP A 225 -2.17 11.95 17.72
N GLN A 226 -2.66 13.06 17.17
CA GLN A 226 -3.50 13.99 17.92
C GLN A 226 -4.95 13.57 17.74
N LYS A 227 -5.69 13.27 18.81
CA LYS A 227 -7.13 12.98 18.65
C LYS A 227 -7.83 14.23 18.09
N ALA A 228 -8.46 14.12 16.93
CA ALA A 228 -9.46 15.09 16.49
C ALA A 228 -10.49 15.29 17.62
N LYS A 229 -10.68 16.54 18.04
CA LYS A 229 -11.64 16.95 19.07
C LYS A 229 -13.08 16.79 18.59
#